data_AF-A0A5C4QYB0-F1
#
_entry.id   AF-A0A5C4QYB0-F1
#
_cell.length_a   1.000
_cell.length_b   1.000
_cell.length_c   1.000
_cell.angle_alpha   90.00
_cell.angle_beta   90.00
_cell.angle_gamma   90.00
#
_symmetry.space_group_name_H-M   'P 1'
#
loop_
_entity.id
_entity.type
_entity.pdbx_description
1 polymer ?
#
loop_
_entity_poly.entity_id
_entity_poly.type
_entity_poly.pdbx_seq_one_letter_code
_entity_poly.pdbx_strand_id
1 'polypeptide(L)' 'MELTDARWRKSSRSNQDNWCVEVATNRGGVVGVRDSKDPDGPVLVVDAYSWRLFVAAPPR' A
#
# COMPACT_ATOMS: atom_id res chain seq x y z
N MET A 1 -2.15 -14.38 5.80
CA MET A 1 -3.00 -13.27 6.29
C MET A 1 -3.92 -12.91 5.14
N GLU A 2 -5.22 -13.23 5.24
CA GLU A 2 -6.19 -13.08 4.14
C GLU A 2 -6.54 -11.59 3.95
N LEU A 3 -6.23 -11.00 2.80
CA LEU A 3 -6.48 -9.58 2.47
C LEU A 3 -7.79 -9.35 1.69
N THR A 4 -8.69 -10.33 1.70
CA THR A 4 -10.00 -10.36 1.00
C THR A 4 -10.90 -9.11 1.21
N ASP A 5 -11.01 -8.58 2.43
CA ASP A 5 -11.71 -7.30 2.75
C ASP A 5 -10.80 -6.05 2.83
N ALA A 6 -9.66 -6.05 2.12
CA ALA A 6 -8.79 -4.87 2.06
C ALA A 6 -9.41 -3.78 1.17
N ARG A 7 -9.53 -2.56 1.69
CA ARG A 7 -10.00 -1.39 0.94
C ARG A 7 -8.80 -0.69 0.33
N TRP A 8 -8.54 -1.02 -0.93
CA TRP A 8 -7.44 -0.48 -1.70
C TRP A 8 -7.70 0.96 -2.13
N ARG A 9 -6.74 1.84 -1.86
CA ARG A 9 -6.73 3.22 -2.32
C ARG A 9 -5.49 3.46 -3.16
N LYS A 10 -5.69 3.89 -4.40
CA LYS A 10 -4.63 4.31 -5.30
C LYS A 10 -3.93 5.57 -4.77
N SER A 11 -2.61 5.63 -4.90
CA SER A 11 -1.84 6.84 -4.57
C SER A 11 -2.23 8.00 -5.50
N SER A 12 -2.28 9.22 -4.97
CA SER A 12 -2.49 10.43 -5.78
C SER A 12 -1.29 10.76 -6.68
N ARG A 13 -0.15 10.12 -6.44
CA ARG A 13 1.08 10.23 -7.25
C ARG A 13 1.11 9.21 -8.39
N SER A 14 0.13 8.32 -8.45
CA SER A 14 -0.05 7.37 -9.55
C SER A 14 -0.64 8.10 -10.75
N ASN A 15 0.16 8.34 -11.79
CA ASN A 15 -0.33 8.79 -13.09
C ASN A 15 -0.38 7.61 -14.07
N GLN A 16 -1.14 7.74 -15.18
CA GLN A 16 -1.46 6.63 -16.10
C GLN A 16 -0.23 5.86 -16.60
N ASP A 17 0.92 6.52 -16.75
CA ASP A 17 2.06 5.90 -17.41
C ASP A 17 2.96 5.04 -16.50
N ASN A 18 3.34 5.46 -15.27
CA ASN A 18 4.53 4.82 -14.68
C ASN A 18 4.63 4.56 -13.17
N TRP A 19 3.66 4.91 -12.31
CA TRP A 19 3.90 4.81 -10.85
C TRP A 19 2.69 4.35 -10.03
N CYS A 20 2.02 3.28 -10.45
CA CYS A 20 0.74 2.89 -9.88
C CYS A 20 0.88 2.00 -8.63
N VAL A 21 0.83 2.60 -7.43
CA VAL A 21 0.76 1.87 -6.15
C VAL A 21 -0.62 2.03 -5.52
N GLU A 22 -1.15 0.94 -4.95
CA GLU A 22 -2.32 0.95 -4.07
C GLU A 22 -1.93 0.56 -2.64
N VAL A 23 -2.61 1.19 -1.67
CA VAL A 23 -2.43 0.89 -0.26
C VAL A 23 -3.76 0.58 0.41
N ALA A 24 -3.77 -0.39 1.32
CA ALA A 24 -4.91 -0.70 2.17
C ALA A 24 -4.52 -0.56 3.65
N THR A 25 -5.19 0.34 4.37
CA THR A 25 -4.89 0.68 5.77
C THR A 25 -6.01 0.24 6.73
N ASN A 26 -7.08 -0.35 6.20
CA ASN A 26 -8.26 -0.76 6.95
C ASN A 26 -8.12 -2.13 7.62
N ARG A 27 -6.92 -2.72 7.62
CA ARG A 27 -6.64 -3.99 8.29
C ARG A 27 -5.93 -3.69 9.60
N GLY A 28 -6.64 -3.86 10.71
CA GLY A 28 -6.18 -3.47 12.05
C GLY A 28 -4.75 -3.90 12.32
N GLY A 29 -3.84 -2.92 12.40
CA GLY A 29 -2.42 -3.12 12.73
C GLY A 29 -1.47 -3.33 11.54
N VAL A 30 -1.96 -3.44 10.30
CA VAL A 30 -1.11 -3.62 9.11
C VAL A 30 -1.52 -2.73 7.94
N VAL A 31 -0.58 -2.51 7.03
CA VAL A 31 -0.77 -1.82 5.76
C VAL A 31 -0.35 -2.75 4.63
N GLY A 32 -1.29 -3.02 3.72
CA GLY A 32 -1.03 -3.73 2.48
C GLY A 32 -0.58 -2.76 1.40
N VAL A 33 0.43 -3.14 0.63
CA VAL A 33 0.94 -2.39 -0.53
C VAL A 33 1.02 -3.34 -1.71
N ARG A 34 0.44 -2.95 -2.85
CA ARG A 34 0.49 -3.74 -4.09
C ARG A 34 0.69 -2.87 -5.32
N ASP A 35 1.12 -3.51 -6.41
CA ASP A 35 1.13 -2.91 -7.73
C ASP A 35 -0.31 -2.77 -8.23
N SER A 36 -0.72 -1.58 -8.68
CA SER A 36 -2.06 -1.42 -9.27
C SER A 36 -2.17 -2.10 -10.64
N LYS A 37 -1.05 -2.36 -11.31
CA LYS A 37 -0.99 -3.02 -12.62
C LYS A 37 -1.15 -4.54 -12.49
N ASP A 38 -0.90 -5.10 -11.31
CA ASP A 38 -1.08 -6.51 -11.00
C ASP A 38 -1.83 -6.70 -9.66
N PRO A 39 -3.17 -6.47 -9.63
CA PRO A 39 -3.96 -6.51 -8.39
C PRO A 39 -3.99 -7.88 -7.70
N ASP A 40 -3.80 -8.95 -8.47
CA ASP A 40 -3.79 -10.36 -8.02
C ASP A 40 -2.36 -10.85 -7.71
N GLY A 41 -1.36 -10.00 -7.96
CA GLY A 41 0.04 -10.25 -7.64
C GLY A 41 0.35 -10.19 -6.14
N PRO A 42 1.64 -10.34 -5.78
CA PRO A 42 2.08 -10.34 -4.39
C PRO A 42 1.75 -9.03 -3.67
N VAL A 43 1.28 -9.14 -2.42
CA VAL A 43 1.06 -8.00 -1.53
C VAL A 43 2.16 -7.93 -0.48
N LEU A 44 2.81 -6.77 -0.38
CA LEU A 44 3.68 -6.45 0.74
C LEU A 44 2.82 -6.04 1.94
N VAL A 45 3.02 -6.71 3.07
CA VAL A 45 2.34 -6.39 4.33
C VAL A 45 3.35 -5.79 5.30
N VAL A 46 3.07 -4.57 5.74
CA VAL A 46 3.91 -3.82 6.69
C VAL A 46 3.09 -3.59 7.96
N ASP A 47 3.71 -3.61 9.14
CA ASP A 47 3.01 -3.21 10.35
C ASP A 47 2.67 -1.70 10.31
N ALA A 48 1.55 -1.33 10.92
CA ALA A 48 1.05 0.04 10.85
C ALA A 48 1.98 1.06 11.53
N TYR A 49 2.80 0.64 12.48
CA TYR A 49 3.74 1.53 13.17
C TYR A 49 4.94 1.86 12.28
N SER A 50 5.60 0.85 11.70
CA SER A 50 6.69 1.03 10.73
C SER A 50 6.22 1.75 9.48
N TRP A 51 4.99 1.51 9.02
CA TRP A 51 4.43 2.27 7.90
C TRP A 51 4.36 3.77 8.20
N ARG A 52 3.92 4.16 9.42
CA ARG A 52 3.89 5.58 9.82
C ARG A 52 5.30 6.18 9.85
N LEU A 53 6.28 5.45 10.38
CA LEU A 53 7.68 5.90 10.40
C LEU A 53 8.24 6.07 8.98
N PHE A 54 7.96 5.11 8.09
CA PHE A 54 8.38 5.15 6.69
C PHE A 54 7.82 6.38 5.95
N VAL A 55 6.53 6.67 6.10
CA VAL A 55 5.89 7.81 5.41
C VAL A 55 6.33 9.16 5.98
N ALA A 56 6.68 9.22 7.27
CA ALA A 56 7.14 10.45 7.92
C ALA A 56 8.63 10.74 7.66
N ALA A 57 9.40 9.78 7.14
CA ALA A 57 10.82 9.97 6.87
C ALA A 57 11.00 11.03 5.76
N PRO A 58 11.92 12.01 5.95
CA PRO A 58 12.24 12.95 4.89
C PRO A 58 12.84 12.20 3.69
N PRO A 59 12.58 12.65 2.45
CA PRO A 59 13.28 12.13 1.30
C PRO A 59 14.78 12.34 1.51
N ARG A 60 15.56 11.32 1.15
CA ARG A 60 17.02 11.42 1.14
C ARG A 60 17.48 12.13 -0.13
#